data_AF-A0A8D8GJF4-F1
#
_entry.id   AF-A0A8D8GJF4-F1
#
_cell.length_a   1.000
_cell.length_b   1.000
_cell.length_c   1.000
_cell.angle_alpha   90.00
_cell.angle_beta   90.00
_cell.angle_gamma   90.00
#
_symmetry.space_group_name_H-M   'P 1'
#
loop_
_entity.id
_entity.type
_entity.pdbx_description
1 polymer ?
#
loop_
_entity_poly.entity_id
_entity_poly.type
_entity_poly.pdbx_seq_one_letter_code
_entity_poly.pdbx_strand_id
1 'polypeptide(L)'
;MKLICETCVVNRSGPPSGGKRAFQKTVLAVGNDKKGSSSEEPIIMLITNSNKSGTRYGLRKNVGKIFTRFLAEGKATISFQIPEHDVQIKSEVVQLTGFLKVLRAVLTGGAGVDGPDGGAKLSCLAMVNKKTSAVLAASNKVLATKCVIKSRGEYPLKGFSRNLVCLQISDIKLCRFDPQILLLKSLRTLNLSNNCIEKIPQALGQMRLVEVDLSGNALQNHAWEWLREPAIQSSLQSLNISSNNLTYFPSSLIYCRVLVRLEIQINHLQKLPFAVWKMSRLRFLNLARNQLASVPE
;
A
#
# COMPACT_ATOMS: atom_id res chain seq x y z
N MET A 1 0.55 6.74 -21.45
CA MET A 1 0.81 6.40 -20.03
C MET A 1 -0.20 7.11 -19.13
N LYS A 2 -0.57 6.54 -17.98
CA LYS A 2 -1.46 7.19 -16.99
C LYS A 2 -0.78 7.22 -15.62
N LEU A 3 -0.99 8.30 -14.85
CA LEU A 3 -0.54 8.49 -13.49
C LEU A 3 -1.73 8.91 -12.62
N ILE A 4 -1.99 8.17 -11.55
CA ILE A 4 -3.01 8.52 -10.55
C ILE A 4 -2.28 9.28 -9.45
N CYS A 5 -2.68 10.51 -9.20
CA CYS A 5 -1.96 11.41 -8.30
C CYS A 5 -2.91 12.43 -7.67
N GLU A 6 -2.38 13.26 -6.79
CA GLU A 6 -3.06 14.49 -6.39
C GLU A 6 -2.42 15.66 -7.11
N THR A 7 -3.25 16.54 -7.67
CA THR A 7 -2.75 17.75 -8.32
C THR A 7 -3.38 19.01 -7.76
N CYS A 8 -2.61 20.08 -7.73
CA CYS A 8 -3.09 21.45 -7.57
C CYS A 8 -2.71 22.21 -8.84
N VAL A 9 -3.69 22.81 -9.52
CA VAL A 9 -3.47 23.63 -10.71
C VAL A 9 -3.44 25.09 -10.26
N VAL A 10 -2.34 25.78 -10.51
CA VAL A 10 -2.17 27.20 -10.18
C VAL A 10 -2.21 27.98 -11.49
N ASN A 11 -3.16 28.90 -11.63
CA ASN A 11 -3.21 29.82 -12.76
C ASN A 11 -2.30 31.02 -12.47
N ARG A 12 -1.34 31.28 -13.36
CA ARG A 12 -0.38 32.38 -13.21
C ARG A 12 -0.92 33.74 -13.68
N SER A 13 -1.92 33.75 -14.57
CA SER A 13 -2.52 34.98 -15.11
C SER A 13 -3.75 35.47 -14.36
N GLY A 14 -4.29 34.66 -13.42
CA GLY A 14 -5.43 35.03 -12.60
C GLY A 14 -5.05 35.75 -11.30
N PRO A 15 -6.00 36.44 -10.64
CA PRO A 15 -5.76 36.99 -9.30
C PRO A 15 -5.32 35.87 -8.35
N PRO A 16 -4.43 36.13 -7.38
CA PRO A 16 -3.99 35.12 -6.42
C PRO A 16 -5.23 34.51 -5.76
N SER A 17 -5.47 33.22 -6.00
CA SER A 17 -6.62 32.52 -5.45
C SER A 17 -6.55 32.62 -3.93
N GLY A 18 -7.38 33.47 -3.32
CA GLY A 18 -7.45 33.67 -1.86
C GLY A 18 -7.96 32.45 -1.08
N GLY A 19 -8.30 31.36 -1.77
CA GLY A 19 -8.62 30.08 -1.18
C GLY A 19 -7.38 29.22 -0.92
N LYS A 20 -7.41 28.40 0.13
CA LYS A 20 -6.38 27.37 0.39
C LYS A 20 -6.17 26.53 -0.88
N ARG A 21 -4.92 26.43 -1.33
CA ARG A 21 -4.51 25.55 -2.44
C ARG A 21 -4.88 24.10 -2.11
N ALA A 22 -5.99 23.63 -2.67
CA ALA A 22 -6.50 22.29 -2.40
C ALA A 22 -5.94 21.31 -3.44
N PHE A 23 -5.25 20.29 -2.96
CA PHE A 23 -4.90 19.13 -3.78
C PHE A 23 -6.17 18.31 -4.01
N GLN A 24 -6.41 17.93 -5.26
CA GLN A 24 -7.52 17.06 -5.62
C GLN A 24 -7.01 15.81 -6.33
N LYS A 25 -7.73 14.70 -6.19
CA LYS A 25 -7.43 13.46 -6.89
C LYS A 25 -7.57 13.65 -8.39
N THR A 26 -6.56 13.22 -9.12
CA THR A 26 -6.39 13.50 -10.55
C THR A 26 -5.78 12.30 -11.27
N VAL A 27 -6.23 12.05 -12.48
CA VAL A 27 -5.55 11.16 -13.43
C VAL A 27 -4.87 12.01 -14.48
N LEU A 28 -3.54 11.95 -14.53
CA LEU A 28 -2.73 12.52 -15.60
C LEU A 28 -2.48 11.47 -16.66
N ALA A 29 -2.87 11.73 -17.91
CA ALA A 29 -2.67 10.81 -19.03
C ALA A 29 -1.85 11.46 -20.14
N VAL A 30 -0.77 10.83 -20.56
CA VAL A 30 0.05 11.24 -21.71
C VAL A 30 -0.27 10.33 -22.89
N GLY A 31 -0.57 10.90 -24.05
CA GLY A 31 -0.81 10.18 -25.31
C GLY A 31 -1.07 11.13 -26.47
N ASN A 32 -1.34 10.58 -27.66
CA ASN A 32 -1.54 11.38 -28.87
C ASN A 32 -3.02 11.76 -29.02
N ASP A 33 -3.31 13.03 -29.35
CA ASP A 33 -4.67 13.46 -29.68
C ASP A 33 -5.05 12.95 -31.08
N LYS A 34 -6.25 12.38 -31.22
CA LYS A 34 -6.83 12.00 -32.52
C LYS A 34 -7.95 12.97 -32.84
N LYS A 35 -7.59 14.17 -33.31
CA LYS A 35 -8.51 15.00 -34.09
C LYS A 35 -8.26 14.72 -35.57
N GLY A 36 -9.34 14.65 -36.35
CA GLY A 36 -9.33 14.25 -37.75
C GLY A 36 -8.21 14.89 -38.57
N SER A 37 -7.57 14.06 -39.39
CA SER A 37 -6.51 14.34 -40.38
C SER A 37 -5.22 15.04 -39.91
N SER A 38 -4.15 14.22 -39.89
CA SER A 38 -2.73 14.52 -40.21
C SER A 38 -1.77 15.18 -39.21
N SER A 39 -2.01 15.20 -37.90
CA SER A 39 -0.90 15.38 -36.94
C SER A 39 -1.17 14.70 -35.59
N GLU A 40 -0.37 13.66 -35.27
CA GLU A 40 -0.37 13.04 -33.95
C GLU A 40 0.39 13.94 -32.97
N GLU A 41 -0.29 14.92 -32.38
CA GLU A 41 0.32 15.76 -31.36
C GLU A 41 0.20 15.13 -29.97
N PRO A 42 1.33 14.99 -29.24
CA PRO A 42 1.30 14.47 -27.89
C PRO A 42 0.70 15.51 -26.95
N ILE A 43 -0.28 15.07 -26.18
CA ILE A 43 -0.96 15.86 -25.16
C ILE A 43 -0.83 15.19 -23.79
N ILE A 44 -0.95 16.00 -22.76
CA ILE A 44 -1.23 15.55 -21.40
C ILE A 44 -2.63 16.00 -21.01
N MET A 45 -3.43 15.04 -20.56
CA MET A 45 -4.80 15.23 -20.15
C MET A 45 -4.90 15.10 -18.63
N LEU A 46 -5.52 16.10 -18.00
CA LEU A 46 -5.72 16.21 -16.57
C LEU A 46 -7.19 15.99 -16.26
N ILE A 47 -7.53 14.84 -15.66
CA ILE A 47 -8.91 14.43 -15.37
C ILE A 47 -9.14 14.46 -13.87
N THR A 48 -10.18 15.16 -13.41
CA THR A 48 -10.56 15.26 -12.00
C THR A 48 -12.01 14.81 -11.80
N ASN A 49 -12.45 14.65 -10.56
CA ASN A 49 -13.86 14.34 -10.27
C ASN A 49 -14.80 15.46 -10.70
N SER A 50 -14.36 16.71 -10.59
CA SER A 50 -15.10 17.90 -11.03
C SER A 50 -15.08 18.07 -12.55
N ASN A 51 -14.02 17.63 -13.23
CA ASN A 51 -13.85 17.74 -14.68
C ASN A 51 -13.57 16.37 -15.32
N LYS A 52 -14.65 15.63 -15.62
CA LYS A 52 -14.60 14.30 -16.22
C LYS A 52 -14.19 14.32 -17.71
N SER A 53 -14.38 15.43 -18.42
CA SER A 53 -13.95 15.57 -19.82
C SER A 53 -12.46 15.87 -19.95
N GLY A 54 -11.80 16.24 -18.84
CA GLY A 54 -10.36 16.44 -18.69
C GLY A 54 -9.84 17.72 -19.37
N THR A 55 -8.98 18.45 -18.66
CA THR A 55 -8.25 19.58 -19.22
C THR A 55 -7.09 19.07 -20.05
N ARG A 56 -6.95 19.53 -21.30
CA ARG A 56 -5.88 19.11 -22.21
C ARG A 56 -4.78 20.17 -22.27
N TYR A 57 -3.54 19.72 -22.24
CA TYR A 57 -2.37 20.55 -22.48
C TYR A 57 -1.54 19.92 -23.59
N GLY A 58 -1.22 20.69 -24.63
CA GLY A 58 -0.23 20.28 -25.61
C GLY A 58 1.12 20.07 -24.94
N LEU A 59 1.92 19.11 -25.38
CA LEU A 59 3.27 18.88 -24.84
C LEU A 59 4.35 19.56 -25.67
N ARG A 60 4.29 19.44 -27.01
CA ARG A 60 5.27 20.07 -27.89
C ARG A 60 5.19 21.59 -27.77
N LYS A 61 6.34 22.23 -27.54
CA LYS A 61 6.50 23.70 -27.44
C LYS A 61 5.64 24.41 -26.39
N ASN A 62 5.02 23.67 -25.45
CA ASN A 62 4.10 24.23 -24.47
C ASN A 62 4.51 23.94 -23.01
N VAL A 63 5.38 22.95 -22.79
CA VAL A 63 5.99 22.73 -21.46
C VAL A 63 7.16 23.70 -21.29
N GLY A 64 7.07 24.61 -20.32
CA GLY A 64 8.13 25.56 -20.00
C GLY A 64 9.24 24.94 -19.17
N LYS A 65 8.91 24.48 -17.95
CA LYS A 65 9.89 23.85 -17.04
C LYS A 65 9.23 22.76 -16.22
N ILE A 66 10.01 21.70 -15.95
CA ILE A 66 9.63 20.62 -15.05
C ILE A 66 10.50 20.73 -13.79
N PHE A 67 9.89 21.03 -12.65
CA PHE A 67 10.56 21.14 -11.36
C PHE A 67 10.51 19.80 -10.63
N THR A 68 11.69 19.23 -10.34
CA THR A 68 11.83 17.91 -9.69
C THR A 68 12.67 17.96 -8.41
N ARG A 69 12.86 19.15 -7.80
CA ARG A 69 13.67 19.33 -6.57
C ARG A 69 13.23 18.40 -5.43
N PHE A 70 11.93 18.15 -5.33
CA PHE A 70 11.31 17.34 -4.27
C PHE A 70 10.83 15.97 -4.79
N LEU A 71 11.44 15.45 -5.86
CA LEU A 71 11.04 14.18 -6.46
C LEU A 71 11.19 13.00 -5.48
N ALA A 72 12.21 13.02 -4.62
CA ALA A 72 12.41 12.03 -3.57
C ALA A 72 11.26 12.00 -2.53
N GLU A 73 10.53 13.10 -2.38
CA GLU A 73 9.32 13.20 -1.55
C GLU A 73 8.03 12.93 -2.34
N GLY A 74 8.13 12.54 -3.62
CA GLY A 74 6.98 12.29 -4.48
C GLY A 74 6.31 13.56 -5.00
N LYS A 75 7.04 14.68 -5.09
CA LYS A 75 6.53 15.99 -5.53
C LYS A 75 7.22 16.46 -6.81
N ALA A 76 6.43 16.94 -7.77
CA ALA A 76 6.93 17.61 -8.97
C ALA A 76 6.00 18.74 -9.40
N THR A 77 6.47 19.65 -10.25
CA THR A 77 5.63 20.68 -10.87
C THR A 77 5.92 20.74 -12.35
N ILE A 78 4.88 20.73 -13.18
CA ILE A 78 4.98 20.95 -14.62
C ILE A 78 4.39 22.32 -14.92
N SER A 79 5.20 23.20 -15.49
CA SER A 79 4.78 24.54 -15.90
C SER A 79 4.40 24.53 -17.39
N PHE A 80 3.18 24.94 -17.69
CA PHE A 80 2.65 25.08 -19.04
C PHE A 80 2.58 26.55 -19.45
N GLN A 81 2.90 26.83 -20.71
CA GLN A 81 2.80 28.17 -21.29
C GLN A 81 1.35 28.49 -21.66
N ILE A 82 0.61 27.52 -22.20
CA ILE A 82 -0.75 27.69 -22.68
C ILE A 82 -1.62 26.48 -22.26
N PRO A 83 -2.67 26.69 -21.46
CA PRO A 83 -2.87 27.86 -20.60
C PRO A 83 -1.71 28.01 -19.58
N GLU A 84 -1.49 29.23 -19.05
CA GLU A 84 -0.40 29.56 -18.12
C GLU A 84 -0.57 28.93 -16.72
N HIS A 85 -0.53 27.60 -16.69
CA HIS A 85 -0.81 26.82 -15.50
C HIS A 85 0.45 26.14 -14.97
N ASP A 86 0.66 26.20 -13.66
CA ASP A 86 1.58 25.32 -12.95
C ASP A 86 0.79 24.17 -12.34
N VAL A 87 1.03 22.96 -12.84
CA VAL A 87 0.42 21.74 -12.32
C VAL A 87 1.37 21.13 -11.30
N GLN A 88 1.06 21.31 -10.01
CA GLN A 88 1.77 20.67 -8.92
C GLN A 88 1.25 19.25 -8.74
N ILE A 89 2.15 18.28 -8.61
CA ILE A 89 1.85 16.85 -8.59
C ILE A 89 2.39 16.26 -7.28
N LYS A 90 1.56 15.48 -6.59
CA LYS A 90 1.92 14.61 -5.46
C LYS A 90 1.54 13.18 -5.80
N SER A 91 2.51 12.26 -5.74
CA SER A 91 2.31 10.85 -6.08
C SER A 91 3.38 9.98 -5.42
N GLU A 92 3.19 8.66 -5.45
CA GLU A 92 4.24 7.71 -5.09
C GLU A 92 5.50 7.93 -5.95
N VAL A 93 6.69 7.91 -5.31
CA VAL A 93 7.98 8.26 -5.91
C VAL A 93 8.28 7.45 -7.17
N VAL A 94 8.05 6.13 -7.14
CA VAL A 94 8.36 5.24 -8.27
C VAL A 94 7.46 5.54 -9.47
N GLN A 95 6.17 5.74 -9.24
CA GLN A 95 5.19 6.05 -10.29
C GLN A 95 5.45 7.43 -10.90
N LEU A 96 5.73 8.43 -10.06
CA LEU A 96 6.05 9.78 -10.52
C LEU A 96 7.35 9.81 -11.33
N THR A 97 8.38 9.08 -10.87
CA THR A 97 9.66 8.95 -11.58
C THR A 97 9.47 8.30 -12.94
N GLY A 98 8.71 7.20 -13.02
CA GLY A 98 8.38 6.55 -14.29
C GLY A 98 7.60 7.47 -15.23
N PHE A 99 6.61 8.20 -14.71
CA PHE A 99 5.81 9.14 -15.48
C PHE A 99 6.65 10.27 -16.07
N LEU A 100 7.54 10.86 -15.27
CA LEU A 100 8.43 11.94 -15.73
C LEU A 100 9.45 11.45 -16.76
N LYS A 101 9.92 10.19 -16.67
CA LYS A 101 10.78 9.59 -17.70
C LYS A 101 10.06 9.51 -19.04
N VAL A 102 8.83 9.01 -19.06
CA VAL A 102 8.01 8.95 -20.28
C VAL A 102 7.74 10.36 -20.80
N LEU A 103 7.33 11.29 -19.94
CA LEU A 103 7.09 12.68 -20.33
C LEU A 103 8.32 13.31 -20.99
N ARG A 104 9.51 13.12 -20.42
CA ARG A 104 10.77 13.61 -21.01
C ARG A 104 11.04 12.97 -22.36
N ALA A 105 10.87 11.66 -22.51
CA ALA A 105 11.04 10.97 -23.79
C ALA A 105 10.08 11.49 -24.87
N VAL A 106 8.85 11.87 -24.49
CA VAL A 106 7.89 12.50 -25.40
C VAL A 106 8.32 13.91 -25.80
N LEU A 107 8.86 14.69 -24.85
CA LEU A 107 9.34 16.05 -25.10
C LEU A 107 10.60 16.08 -25.98
N THR A 108 11.49 15.09 -25.86
CA THR A 108 12.72 14.96 -26.68
C THR A 108 12.49 14.24 -28.00
N GLY A 109 11.26 13.81 -28.31
CA GLY A 109 10.92 13.18 -29.59
C GLY A 109 11.55 11.80 -29.80
N GLY A 110 11.90 11.07 -28.74
CA GLY A 110 12.53 9.76 -28.84
C GLY A 110 14.03 9.78 -29.22
N ALA A 111 14.65 10.95 -29.38
CA ALA A 111 16.08 11.07 -29.53
C ALA A 111 16.73 11.17 -28.14
N GLY A 112 17.52 10.16 -27.77
CA GLY A 112 18.39 10.20 -26.59
C GLY A 112 18.03 9.26 -25.44
N VAL A 113 17.91 7.95 -25.72
CA VAL A 113 18.30 6.90 -24.75
C VAL A 113 18.87 5.73 -25.57
N ASP A 114 20.20 5.66 -25.68
CA ASP A 114 20.89 4.45 -26.14
C ASP A 114 20.64 3.32 -25.12
N GLY A 115 19.71 2.44 -25.46
CA GLY A 115 19.41 1.22 -24.74
C GLY A 115 18.69 0.28 -25.71
N PRO A 116 18.99 -1.03 -25.70
CA PRO A 116 18.47 -1.95 -26.70
C PRO A 116 17.03 -2.33 -26.32
N ASP A 117 16.08 -1.45 -26.61
CA ASP A 117 14.67 -1.81 -26.78
C ASP A 117 13.92 -0.65 -27.45
N GLY A 118 13.36 -0.95 -28.62
CA GLY A 118 12.83 0.01 -29.60
C GLY A 118 11.79 1.00 -29.09
N GLY A 119 11.72 2.12 -29.82
CA GLY A 119 10.92 3.31 -29.51
C GLY A 119 9.52 3.03 -28.98
N ALA A 120 9.20 3.65 -27.85
CA ALA A 120 7.89 3.57 -27.21
C ALA A 120 6.80 4.18 -28.12
N LYS A 121 6.06 3.33 -28.85
CA LYS A 121 4.84 3.72 -29.57
C LYS A 121 3.82 4.24 -28.56
N LEU A 122 3.50 5.53 -28.63
CA LEU A 122 2.44 6.16 -27.83
C LEU A 122 1.07 5.68 -28.32
N SER A 123 0.20 5.32 -27.38
CA SER A 123 -1.19 4.98 -27.67
C SER A 123 -2.04 6.23 -27.86
N CYS A 124 -2.94 6.20 -28.83
CA CYS A 124 -3.88 7.30 -29.11
C CYS A 124 -4.91 7.44 -27.99
N LEU A 125 -5.19 8.69 -27.59
CA LEU A 125 -6.22 9.01 -26.61
C LEU A 125 -7.60 9.05 -27.30
N ALA A 126 -8.32 7.93 -27.30
CA ALA A 126 -9.70 7.89 -27.79
C ALA A 126 -10.69 8.49 -26.76
N MET A 127 -11.66 9.28 -27.24
CA MET A 127 -12.71 9.87 -26.40
C MET A 127 -13.74 8.83 -25.92
N VAL A 128 -14.06 8.96 -24.63
CA VAL A 128 -15.24 8.53 -23.85
C VAL A 128 -16.35 7.81 -24.62
N ASN A 129 -16.34 6.48 -24.58
CA ASN A 129 -17.58 5.69 -24.53
C ASN A 129 -17.79 5.22 -23.09
N LYS A 130 -19.07 5.01 -22.70
CA LYS A 130 -19.61 4.67 -21.35
C LYS A 130 -18.77 3.73 -20.45
N LYS A 131 -17.79 3.01 -20.99
CA LYS A 131 -16.72 2.28 -20.27
C LYS A 131 -15.70 3.17 -19.55
N THR A 132 -15.64 4.49 -19.78
CA THR A 132 -14.77 5.39 -18.97
C THR A 132 -15.34 5.67 -17.57
N SER A 133 -16.65 5.51 -17.37
CA SER A 133 -17.20 5.36 -16.02
C SER A 133 -16.66 4.11 -15.35
N ALA A 134 -16.45 3.01 -16.10
CA ALA A 134 -15.77 1.82 -15.62
C ALA A 134 -14.25 1.99 -15.50
N VAL A 135 -13.59 2.93 -16.19
CA VAL A 135 -12.16 3.22 -15.98
C VAL A 135 -11.95 4.15 -14.78
N LEU A 136 -12.83 5.11 -14.53
CA LEU A 136 -12.83 5.90 -13.28
C LEU A 136 -13.34 5.07 -12.09
N ALA A 137 -14.24 4.11 -12.31
CA ALA A 137 -14.69 3.17 -11.28
C ALA A 137 -13.71 1.99 -11.06
N ALA A 138 -13.04 1.48 -12.10
CA ALA A 138 -12.03 0.41 -11.98
C ALA A 138 -10.64 0.93 -11.58
N SER A 139 -10.37 2.22 -11.78
CA SER A 139 -9.13 2.86 -11.32
C SER A 139 -9.29 3.51 -9.95
N ASN A 140 -10.42 3.28 -9.27
CA ASN A 140 -10.67 3.66 -7.89
C ASN A 140 -10.14 2.64 -6.87
N LYS A 141 -9.34 1.65 -7.29
CA LYS A 141 -8.40 1.04 -6.35
C LYS A 141 -7.26 2.04 -6.16
N VAL A 142 -7.47 3.00 -5.25
CA VAL A 142 -6.40 3.30 -4.26
C VAL A 142 -5.76 1.95 -4.01
N LEU A 143 -4.50 1.74 -4.42
CA LEU A 143 -3.81 0.47 -4.18
C LEU A 143 -4.07 0.15 -2.73
N ALA A 144 -4.97 -0.80 -2.49
CA ALA A 144 -5.64 -0.86 -1.21
C ALA A 144 -4.54 -1.19 -0.22
N THR A 145 -4.13 -0.21 0.57
CA THR A 145 -3.11 -0.38 1.60
C THR A 145 -3.73 -1.08 2.79
N LYS A 146 -5.07 -1.01 2.90
CA LYS A 146 -5.87 -1.77 3.85
C LYS A 146 -6.86 -2.66 3.10
N CYS A 147 -6.88 -3.94 3.44
CA CYS A 147 -7.90 -4.90 3.02
C CYS A 147 -8.59 -5.43 4.28
N VAL A 148 -9.91 -5.46 4.28
CA VAL A 148 -10.73 -6.00 5.36
C VAL A 148 -11.70 -7.00 4.73
N ILE A 149 -11.68 -8.23 5.25
CA ILE A 149 -12.51 -9.34 4.80
C ILE A 149 -13.25 -9.85 6.04
N LYS A 150 -14.57 -9.73 6.02
CA LYS A 150 -15.45 -10.17 7.12
C LYS A 150 -16.39 -11.31 6.73
N SER A 151 -16.44 -11.65 5.44
CA SER A 151 -17.26 -12.73 4.93
C SER A 151 -16.49 -13.56 3.91
N ARG A 152 -16.83 -14.85 3.75
CA ARG A 152 -16.16 -15.71 2.76
C ARG A 152 -16.32 -15.20 1.32
N GLY A 153 -17.41 -14.51 1.00
CA GLY A 153 -17.64 -13.94 -0.33
C GLY A 153 -16.70 -12.77 -0.67
N GLU A 154 -16.17 -12.08 0.33
CA GLU A 154 -15.21 -10.98 0.16
C GLU A 154 -13.77 -11.46 -0.09
N TYR A 155 -13.51 -12.76 0.09
CA TYR A 155 -12.17 -13.31 -0.05
C TYR A 155 -11.69 -13.20 -1.51
N PRO A 156 -10.54 -12.57 -1.78
CA PRO A 156 -10.12 -12.27 -3.14
C PRO A 156 -9.64 -13.52 -3.89
N LEU A 157 -10.44 -14.02 -4.83
CA LEU A 157 -10.08 -15.17 -5.69
C LEU A 157 -8.85 -14.92 -6.57
N LYS A 158 -8.63 -13.66 -6.98
CA LYS A 158 -7.48 -13.25 -7.81
C LYS A 158 -6.24 -12.91 -6.97
N GLY A 159 -6.31 -13.11 -5.66
CA GLY A 159 -5.24 -12.84 -4.70
C GLY A 159 -5.15 -11.39 -4.23
N PHE A 160 -4.17 -11.16 -3.36
CA PHE A 160 -3.99 -9.91 -2.63
C PHE A 160 -3.19 -8.86 -3.40
N SER A 161 -3.46 -7.57 -3.12
CA SER A 161 -2.67 -6.45 -3.66
C SER A 161 -1.28 -6.42 -3.04
N ARG A 162 -0.22 -6.41 -3.84
CA ARG A 162 1.19 -6.42 -3.36
C ARG A 162 1.59 -5.21 -2.51
N ASN A 163 0.81 -4.13 -2.59
CA ASN A 163 1.04 -2.89 -1.84
C ASN A 163 0.23 -2.82 -0.53
N LEU A 164 -0.36 -3.94 -0.10
CA LEU A 164 -1.06 -4.02 1.18
C LEU A 164 -0.09 -3.78 2.34
N VAL A 165 -0.52 -2.92 3.26
CA VAL A 165 0.16 -2.59 4.51
C VAL A 165 -0.61 -3.16 5.70
N CYS A 166 -1.94 -3.20 5.61
CA CYS A 166 -2.85 -3.75 6.60
C CYS A 166 -3.78 -4.78 5.95
N LEU A 167 -3.81 -5.99 6.49
CA LEU A 167 -4.72 -7.05 6.07
C LEU A 167 -5.48 -7.54 7.28
N GLN A 168 -6.81 -7.48 7.21
CA GLN A 168 -7.71 -7.99 8.23
C GLN A 168 -8.61 -9.05 7.59
N ILE A 169 -8.56 -10.26 8.12
CA ILE A 169 -9.38 -11.40 7.73
C ILE A 169 -9.93 -11.98 9.01
N SER A 170 -11.15 -11.61 9.39
CA SER A 170 -11.72 -11.97 10.68
C SER A 170 -13.09 -12.59 10.53
N ASP A 171 -13.40 -13.62 11.32
CA ASP A 171 -14.73 -14.24 11.39
C ASP A 171 -15.22 -14.88 10.08
N ILE A 172 -14.32 -15.58 9.38
CA ILE A 172 -14.67 -16.28 8.13
C ILE A 172 -14.47 -17.80 8.19
N LYS A 173 -14.21 -18.33 9.40
CA LYS A 173 -13.94 -19.76 9.64
C LYS A 173 -12.81 -20.27 8.76
N LEU A 174 -11.72 -19.51 8.67
CA LEU A 174 -10.53 -19.91 7.92
C LEU A 174 -9.75 -20.95 8.72
N CYS A 175 -9.63 -22.19 8.24
CA CYS A 175 -8.91 -23.25 8.95
C CYS A 175 -7.42 -23.34 8.58
N ARG A 176 -7.03 -22.76 7.44
CA ARG A 176 -5.66 -22.82 6.91
C ARG A 176 -5.16 -21.44 6.59
N PHE A 177 -3.91 -21.17 6.93
CA PHE A 177 -3.22 -19.96 6.52
C PHE A 177 -3.08 -19.92 4.98
N ASP A 178 -3.39 -18.77 4.37
CA ASP A 178 -3.24 -18.58 2.93
C ASP A 178 -1.79 -18.17 2.58
N PRO A 179 -1.02 -19.00 1.86
CA PRO A 179 0.36 -18.70 1.50
C PRO A 179 0.53 -17.42 0.67
N GLN A 180 -0.51 -16.92 -0.01
CA GLN A 180 -0.43 -15.68 -0.77
C GLN A 180 -0.16 -14.45 0.10
N ILE A 181 -0.50 -14.52 1.39
CA ILE A 181 -0.18 -13.46 2.37
C ILE A 181 1.34 -13.28 2.50
N LEU A 182 2.12 -14.35 2.34
CA LEU A 182 3.59 -14.32 2.42
C LEU A 182 4.24 -13.50 1.29
N LEU A 183 3.53 -13.28 0.20
CA LEU A 183 4.01 -12.50 -0.94
C LEU A 183 3.91 -10.98 -0.70
N LEU A 184 3.26 -10.55 0.39
CA LEU A 184 2.97 -9.15 0.69
C LEU A 184 4.14 -8.47 1.43
N LYS A 185 5.18 -8.11 0.68
CA LYS A 185 6.42 -7.50 1.23
C LYS A 185 6.20 -6.18 1.98
N SER A 186 5.15 -5.44 1.63
CA SER A 186 4.80 -4.17 2.25
C SER A 186 3.91 -4.31 3.50
N LEU A 187 3.46 -5.53 3.83
CA LEU A 187 2.55 -5.76 4.94
C LEU A 187 3.23 -5.44 6.27
N ARG A 188 2.50 -4.76 7.16
CA ARG A 188 2.94 -4.36 8.50
C ARG A 188 1.94 -4.77 9.57
N THR A 189 0.65 -4.71 9.27
CA THR A 189 -0.41 -5.14 10.20
C THR A 189 -1.15 -6.33 9.60
N LEU A 190 -1.19 -7.43 10.32
CA LEU A 190 -1.91 -8.65 9.95
C LEU A 190 -2.89 -9.01 11.06
N ASN A 191 -4.17 -9.06 10.74
CA ASN A 191 -5.21 -9.53 11.63
C ASN A 191 -5.89 -10.76 10.99
N LEU A 192 -5.80 -11.89 11.66
CA LEU A 192 -6.44 -13.17 11.32
C LEU A 192 -7.37 -13.65 12.44
N SER A 193 -7.90 -12.74 13.26
CA SER A 193 -8.63 -13.08 14.47
C SER A 193 -9.96 -13.78 14.20
N ASN A 194 -10.46 -14.53 15.19
CA ASN A 194 -11.75 -15.24 15.12
C ASN A 194 -11.85 -16.15 13.88
N ASN A 195 -10.87 -17.01 13.70
CA ASN A 195 -10.86 -18.03 12.64
C ASN A 195 -10.62 -19.41 13.27
N CYS A 196 -10.26 -20.41 12.46
CA CYS A 196 -10.00 -21.77 12.93
C CYS A 196 -8.58 -22.20 12.57
N ILE A 197 -7.63 -21.25 12.52
CA ILE A 197 -6.27 -21.53 12.06
C ILE A 197 -5.54 -22.35 13.13
N GLU A 198 -5.04 -23.50 12.73
CA GLU A 198 -4.26 -24.39 13.61
C GLU A 198 -2.75 -24.20 13.45
N LYS A 199 -2.31 -23.76 12.26
CA LYS A 199 -0.90 -23.66 11.89
C LYS A 199 -0.56 -22.36 11.17
N ILE A 200 0.51 -21.71 11.63
CA ILE A 200 1.13 -20.55 11.02
C ILE A 200 2.47 -20.99 10.40
N PRO A 201 2.68 -20.75 9.09
CA PRO A 201 3.91 -21.18 8.43
C PRO A 201 5.13 -20.42 8.96
N GLN A 202 6.28 -21.10 9.04
CA GLN A 202 7.56 -20.48 9.45
C GLN A 202 7.90 -19.23 8.62
N ALA A 203 7.58 -19.26 7.33
CA ALA A 203 7.80 -18.17 6.39
C ALA A 203 7.12 -16.83 6.79
N LEU A 204 6.10 -16.85 7.66
CA LEU A 204 5.52 -15.61 8.21
C LEU A 204 6.59 -14.78 8.96
N GLY A 205 7.55 -15.46 9.60
CA GLY A 205 8.63 -14.85 10.36
C GLY A 205 9.63 -14.07 9.51
N GLN A 206 9.69 -14.35 8.20
CA GLN A 206 10.54 -13.63 7.25
C GLN A 206 9.96 -12.25 6.88
N MET A 207 8.70 -11.99 7.22
CA MET A 207 8.03 -10.71 7.00
C MET A 207 8.37 -9.71 8.11
N ARG A 208 8.34 -8.41 7.79
CA ARG A 208 8.57 -7.33 8.76
C ARG A 208 7.25 -6.80 9.34
N LEU A 209 6.48 -7.69 9.97
CA LEU A 209 5.20 -7.34 10.58
C LEU A 209 5.44 -6.60 11.90
N VAL A 210 4.66 -5.55 12.11
CA VAL A 210 4.68 -4.70 13.32
C VAL A 210 3.58 -5.12 14.28
N GLU A 211 2.41 -5.48 13.75
CA GLU A 211 1.25 -5.86 14.53
C GLU A 211 0.66 -7.15 13.96
N VAL A 212 0.49 -8.15 14.82
CA VAL A 212 -0.12 -9.43 14.47
C VAL A 212 -1.21 -9.76 15.47
N ASP A 213 -2.43 -9.95 14.98
CA ASP A 213 -3.56 -10.43 15.77
C ASP A 213 -4.00 -11.80 15.24
N LEU A 214 -3.79 -12.82 16.06
CA LEU A 214 -4.18 -14.21 15.84
C LEU A 214 -5.21 -14.67 16.88
N SER A 215 -5.84 -13.75 17.60
CA SER A 215 -6.79 -14.09 18.66
C SER A 215 -7.97 -14.92 18.16
N GLY A 216 -8.54 -15.79 19.00
CA GLY A 216 -9.71 -16.58 18.62
C GLY A 216 -9.42 -17.56 17.47
N ASN A 217 -8.33 -18.33 17.57
CA ASN A 217 -7.95 -19.38 16.63
C ASN A 217 -7.72 -20.71 17.37
N ALA A 218 -7.16 -21.72 16.71
CA ALA A 218 -6.94 -23.06 17.27
C ALA A 218 -5.45 -23.40 17.42
N LEU A 219 -4.64 -22.45 17.92
CA LEU A 219 -3.17 -22.56 17.94
C LEU A 219 -2.59 -23.38 19.12
N GLN A 220 -3.39 -24.19 19.82
CA GLN A 220 -2.98 -24.95 21.01
C GLN A 220 -1.72 -25.81 20.84
N ASN A 221 -1.53 -26.42 19.66
CA ASN A 221 -0.42 -27.33 19.35
C ASN A 221 0.62 -26.68 18.41
N HIS A 222 0.64 -25.35 18.36
CA HIS A 222 1.50 -24.63 17.41
C HIS A 222 2.97 -24.61 17.87
N ALA A 223 3.92 -24.79 16.94
CA ALA A 223 5.36 -24.84 17.26
C ALA A 223 6.02 -23.45 17.36
N TRP A 224 5.37 -22.41 16.85
CA TRP A 224 5.82 -21.00 16.94
C TRP A 224 7.21 -20.73 16.32
N GLU A 225 7.65 -21.56 15.37
CA GLU A 225 8.98 -21.45 14.73
C GLU A 225 9.16 -20.14 13.95
N TRP A 226 8.08 -19.56 13.41
CA TRP A 226 8.14 -18.27 12.73
C TRP A 226 8.66 -17.14 13.62
N LEU A 227 8.48 -17.22 14.95
CA LEU A 227 9.01 -16.22 15.90
C LEU A 227 10.54 -16.32 16.08
N ARG A 228 11.17 -17.40 15.64
CA ARG A 228 12.64 -17.55 15.65
C ARG A 228 13.33 -16.78 14.52
N GLU A 229 12.58 -16.29 13.55
CA GLU A 229 13.14 -15.58 12.40
C GLU A 229 13.62 -14.15 12.77
N PRO A 230 14.79 -13.70 12.28
CA PRO A 230 15.35 -12.40 12.64
C PRO A 230 14.48 -11.19 12.21
N ALA A 231 13.76 -11.33 11.10
CA ALA A 231 12.96 -10.23 10.54
C ALA A 231 11.79 -9.87 11.46
N ILE A 232 11.06 -10.88 11.97
CA ILE A 232 9.95 -10.63 12.89
C ILE A 232 10.45 -10.20 14.28
N GLN A 233 11.55 -10.77 14.78
CA GLN A 233 12.13 -10.43 16.09
C GLN A 233 12.50 -8.95 16.23
N SER A 234 12.89 -8.33 15.12
CA SER A 234 13.31 -6.93 15.04
C SER A 234 12.20 -5.97 14.61
N SER A 235 11.01 -6.46 14.27
CA SER A 235 9.90 -5.62 13.79
C SER A 235 8.60 -5.72 14.59
N LEU A 236 8.29 -6.87 15.20
CA LEU A 236 7.02 -7.12 15.87
C LEU A 236 6.92 -6.36 17.20
N GLN A 237 5.99 -5.41 17.26
CA GLN A 237 5.74 -4.55 18.42
C GLN A 237 4.48 -4.94 19.19
N SER A 238 3.46 -5.48 18.50
CA SER A 238 2.21 -5.91 19.11
C SER A 238 1.84 -7.31 18.64
N LEU A 239 1.58 -8.21 19.59
CA LEU A 239 1.08 -9.54 19.31
C LEU A 239 -0.12 -9.86 20.19
N ASN A 240 -1.22 -10.30 19.55
CA ASN A 240 -2.37 -10.87 20.22
C ASN A 240 -2.56 -12.32 19.82
N ILE A 241 -2.49 -13.23 20.80
CA ILE A 241 -2.69 -14.67 20.67
C ILE A 241 -3.68 -15.17 21.74
N SER A 242 -4.57 -14.28 22.19
CA SER A 242 -5.64 -14.60 23.13
C SER A 242 -6.64 -15.62 22.55
N SER A 243 -7.37 -16.34 23.41
CA SER A 243 -8.43 -17.27 22.96
C SER A 243 -7.95 -18.31 21.94
N ASN A 244 -6.83 -18.99 22.22
CA ASN A 244 -6.22 -19.98 21.33
C ASN A 244 -6.03 -21.37 21.98
N ASN A 245 -6.62 -21.57 23.16
CA ASN A 245 -6.49 -22.77 23.98
C ASN A 245 -5.02 -23.16 24.26
N LEU A 246 -4.12 -22.17 24.37
CA LEU A 246 -2.70 -22.41 24.62
C LEU A 246 -2.51 -22.98 26.02
N THR A 247 -1.85 -24.13 26.12
CA THR A 247 -1.47 -24.77 27.40
C THR A 247 -0.09 -24.33 27.89
N TYR A 248 0.78 -23.90 26.96
CA TYR A 248 2.14 -23.45 27.24
C TYR A 248 2.43 -22.10 26.58
N PHE A 249 3.28 -21.30 27.25
CA PHE A 249 3.74 -20.05 26.68
C PHE A 249 4.69 -20.33 25.50
N PRO A 250 4.55 -19.64 24.36
CA PRO A 250 5.45 -19.82 23.22
C PRO A 250 6.84 -19.24 23.53
N SER A 251 7.77 -20.10 23.95
CA SER A 251 9.11 -19.71 24.38
C SER A 251 9.88 -18.91 23.34
N SER A 252 9.61 -19.10 22.04
CA SER A 252 10.18 -18.31 20.95
C SER A 252 9.85 -16.80 21.02
N LEU A 253 8.81 -16.37 21.75
CA LEU A 253 8.49 -14.95 21.91
C LEU A 253 9.57 -14.15 22.63
N ILE A 254 10.39 -14.80 23.45
CA ILE A 254 11.46 -14.12 24.21
C ILE A 254 12.49 -13.48 23.28
N TYR A 255 12.58 -13.93 22.03
CA TYR A 255 13.49 -13.39 21.03
C TYR A 255 12.95 -12.12 20.36
N CYS A 256 11.66 -11.80 20.50
CA CYS A 256 11.06 -10.57 19.96
C CYS A 256 11.44 -9.35 20.82
N ARG A 257 12.67 -8.86 20.63
CA ARG A 257 13.29 -7.80 21.45
C ARG A 257 12.59 -6.45 21.37
N VAL A 258 11.81 -6.23 20.31
CA VAL A 258 11.08 -4.97 20.10
C VAL A 258 9.60 -5.03 20.50
N LEU A 259 9.15 -6.15 21.07
CA LEU A 259 7.75 -6.33 21.48
C LEU A 259 7.41 -5.39 22.63
N VAL A 260 6.33 -4.64 22.46
CA VAL A 260 5.82 -3.64 23.43
C VAL A 260 4.52 -4.12 24.06
N ARG A 261 3.66 -4.78 23.28
CA ARG A 261 2.34 -5.26 23.71
C ARG A 261 2.21 -6.74 23.42
N LEU A 262 1.86 -7.51 24.45
CA LEU A 262 1.59 -8.94 24.35
C LEU A 262 0.27 -9.29 25.05
N GLU A 263 -0.65 -9.88 24.29
CA GLU A 263 -1.97 -10.29 24.74
C GLU A 263 -2.13 -11.80 24.59
N ILE A 264 -2.28 -12.50 25.71
CA ILE A 264 -2.43 -13.97 25.79
C ILE A 264 -3.58 -14.34 26.73
N GLN A 265 -4.53 -13.44 26.96
CA GLN A 265 -5.69 -13.69 27.80
C GLN A 265 -6.57 -14.82 27.25
N ILE A 266 -7.38 -15.44 28.10
CA ILE A 266 -8.35 -16.48 27.72
C ILE A 266 -7.60 -17.67 27.06
N ASN A 267 -6.68 -18.25 27.80
CA ASN A 267 -5.94 -19.45 27.40
C ASN A 267 -5.86 -20.40 28.62
N HIS A 268 -5.09 -21.47 28.53
CA HIS A 268 -4.91 -22.48 29.57
C HIS A 268 -3.47 -22.52 30.08
N LEU A 269 -2.77 -21.37 30.07
CA LEU A 269 -1.39 -21.31 30.53
C LEU A 269 -1.31 -21.60 32.03
N GLN A 270 -0.50 -22.60 32.40
CA GLN A 270 -0.27 -22.97 33.80
C GLN A 270 0.98 -22.32 34.39
N LYS A 271 1.98 -22.05 33.54
CA LYS A 271 3.27 -21.48 33.92
C LYS A 271 3.72 -20.46 32.89
N LEU A 272 4.43 -19.45 33.36
CA LEU A 272 5.12 -18.46 32.52
C LEU A 272 6.64 -18.68 32.65
N PRO A 273 7.41 -18.70 31.55
CA PRO A 273 8.86 -18.82 31.66
C PRO A 273 9.45 -17.53 32.23
N PHE A 274 10.45 -17.65 33.13
CA PHE A 274 11.17 -16.50 33.71
C PHE A 274 11.74 -15.55 32.64
N ALA A 275 12.06 -16.08 31.45
CA ALA A 275 12.56 -15.31 30.33
C ALA A 275 11.59 -14.21 29.82
N VAL A 276 10.30 -14.25 30.14
CA VAL A 276 9.37 -13.14 29.83
C VAL A 276 9.81 -11.84 30.50
N TRP A 277 10.39 -11.92 31.70
CA TRP A 277 10.92 -10.75 32.41
C TRP A 277 12.17 -10.14 31.78
N LYS A 278 12.83 -10.86 30.87
CA LYS A 278 13.97 -10.33 30.10
C LYS A 278 13.53 -9.51 28.89
N MET A 279 12.23 -9.43 28.59
CA MET A 279 11.69 -8.66 27.46
C MET A 279 11.65 -7.16 27.81
N SER A 280 12.80 -6.49 27.74
CA SER A 280 13.02 -5.12 28.24
C SER A 280 12.15 -4.02 27.62
N ARG A 281 11.60 -4.26 26.42
CA ARG A 281 10.68 -3.32 25.74
C ARG A 281 9.21 -3.60 26.01
N LEU A 282 8.86 -4.71 26.66
CA LEU A 282 7.49 -5.03 26.97
C LEU A 282 6.95 -3.98 27.96
N ARG A 283 5.79 -3.40 27.63
CA ARG A 283 5.10 -2.39 28.45
C ARG A 283 3.69 -2.82 28.82
N PHE A 284 3.11 -3.73 28.04
CA PHE A 284 1.78 -4.27 28.29
C PHE A 284 1.81 -5.78 28.12
N LEU A 285 1.45 -6.50 29.18
CA LEU A 285 1.31 -7.95 29.20
C LEU A 285 -0.06 -8.31 29.80
N ASN A 286 -0.94 -8.89 28.99
CA ASN A 286 -2.25 -9.36 29.45
C ASN A 286 -2.28 -10.89 29.50
N LEU A 287 -2.40 -11.41 30.72
CA LEU A 287 -2.47 -12.84 31.03
C LEU A 287 -3.81 -13.23 31.68
N ALA A 288 -4.80 -12.34 31.68
CA ALA A 288 -6.09 -12.58 32.33
C ALA A 288 -6.76 -13.87 31.83
N ARG A 289 -7.53 -14.55 32.69
CA ARG A 289 -8.25 -15.78 32.34
C ARG A 289 -7.32 -16.88 31.78
N ASN A 290 -6.20 -17.10 32.47
CA ASN A 290 -5.34 -18.28 32.35
C ASN A 290 -5.41 -19.11 33.65
N GLN A 291 -4.60 -20.16 33.74
CA GLN A 291 -4.54 -21.09 34.88
C GLN A 291 -3.19 -20.98 35.62
N LEU A 292 -2.62 -19.78 35.68
CA LEU A 292 -1.30 -19.54 36.26
C LEU A 292 -1.35 -19.81 37.77
N ALA A 293 -0.60 -20.82 38.22
CA ALA A 293 -0.54 -21.18 39.64
C ALA A 293 0.31 -20.18 40.45
N SER A 294 1.32 -19.62 39.82
CA SER A 294 2.18 -18.59 40.39
C SER A 294 2.74 -17.69 39.30
N VAL A 295 3.14 -16.50 39.70
CA VAL A 295 3.99 -15.62 38.90
C VAL A 295 5.44 -16.02 39.20
N PRO A 296 6.37 -16.03 38.22
CA PRO A 296 7.78 -16.31 38.51
C PRO A 296 8.31 -15.27 39.51
N GLU A 297 8.92 -15.74 40.60
CA GLU A 297 9.68 -14.91 41.56
C GLU A 297 10.86 -14.18 40.90
#